data_AF-A0A8I0P3N5-F1
#
_entry.id   AF-A0A8I0P3N5-F1
#
_cell.length_a   1.000
_cell.length_b   1.000
_cell.length_c   1.000
_cell.angle_alpha   90.00
_cell.angle_beta   90.00
_cell.angle_gamma   90.00
#
_symmetry.space_group_name_H-M   'P 1'
#
loop_
_entity.id
_entity.type
_entity.pdbx_description
1 polymer ?
#
loop_
_entity_poly.entity_id
_entity_poly.type
_entity_poly.pdbx_seq_one_letter_code
_entity_poly.pdbx_strand_id
1 'polypeptide(L)'
;MSTATAPTAAPPKKWGSGLMQGLQKVGRSLQLPIAVLPAAGILLRLGQADVQEKLNLPDKVTAVFATAGGAIFDNLPMLFCIGVAIGFAKKSDGSTALAALVGFLVYSNVLKAFPVTEAKVQAGADIAATYNNPGVLGGIIMGLLSAVLWQRYHRKQLVDWLGFFNGRRLVPIIMAFAGTAMGVFFGLVWEPIGGVISDAGEWITGLGAAGAGLFGLINRALIPIGMHQFVNTVSWFQIGDFTNAAGTVVHGDLNRFFAGDPTAGQFMSGFFPIMMFGLPAAAIAIAHSARPERRKAVMGMMISLALTSFVTGVTEPIEFSFMFIAPLLYVIHAVLTAISMAVTWALGVHAGFTFSAGVIDYALNWNLATKPWMIIPIGLVFGAIYYFVFRFAIVRFNLPTPGREPEEEVEDLTKA
;
A
#
# COMPACT_ATOMS: atom_id res chain seq x y z
N MET A 1 -58.58 -18.85 11.38
CA MET A 1 -58.07 -17.57 10.84
C MET A 1 -56.58 -17.52 11.14
N SER A 2 -55.73 -17.66 10.12
CA SER A 2 -54.26 -17.61 10.25
C SER A 2 -53.82 -16.18 9.92
N THR A 3 -53.28 -15.47 10.91
CA THR A 3 -52.73 -14.12 10.73
C THR A 3 -51.33 -14.22 10.15
N ALA A 4 -51.22 -14.08 8.83
CA ALA A 4 -49.94 -13.93 8.15
C ALA A 4 -49.32 -12.56 8.50
N THR A 5 -48.18 -12.57 9.19
CA THR A 5 -47.35 -11.41 9.45
C THR A 5 -46.78 -10.89 8.14
N ALA A 6 -47.04 -9.62 7.81
CA ALA A 6 -46.51 -8.97 6.63
C ALA A 6 -44.97 -8.91 6.65
N PRO A 7 -44.29 -9.02 5.48
CA PRO A 7 -42.85 -8.89 5.43
C PRO A 7 -42.45 -7.45 5.79
N THR A 8 -41.55 -7.30 6.75
CA THR A 8 -40.93 -6.03 7.10
C THR A 8 -40.22 -5.45 5.88
N ALA A 9 -40.61 -4.23 5.50
CA ALA A 9 -40.02 -3.52 4.37
C ALA A 9 -38.51 -3.33 4.60
N ALA A 10 -37.69 -3.71 3.61
CA ALA A 10 -36.25 -3.51 3.65
C ALA A 10 -35.92 -2.01 3.80
N PRO A 11 -34.95 -1.63 4.65
CA PRO A 11 -34.64 -0.24 4.89
C PRO A 11 -34.18 0.45 3.60
N PRO A 12 -34.50 1.75 3.42
CA PRO A 12 -34.14 2.48 2.22
C PRO A 12 -32.61 2.52 2.06
N LYS A 13 -32.10 2.12 0.90
CA LYS A 13 -30.67 2.20 0.57
C LYS A 13 -30.22 3.67 0.64
N LYS A 14 -29.51 4.04 1.70
CA LYS A 14 -28.88 5.36 1.84
C LYS A 14 -27.92 5.60 0.68
N TRP A 15 -28.21 6.64 -0.11
CA TRP A 15 -27.38 7.17 -1.19
C TRP A 15 -26.00 7.53 -0.61
N GLY A 16 -24.95 6.79 -0.98
CA GLY A 16 -23.59 6.91 -0.40
C GLY A 16 -23.02 5.64 0.23
N SER A 17 -23.87 4.73 0.72
CA SER A 17 -23.41 3.43 1.28
C SER A 17 -22.67 2.56 0.27
N GLY A 18 -23.10 2.57 -1.00
CA GLY A 18 -22.47 1.81 -2.07
C GLY A 18 -21.10 2.34 -2.49
N LEU A 19 -20.89 3.67 -2.44
CA LEU A 19 -19.62 4.30 -2.80
C LEU A 19 -18.55 3.99 -1.75
N MET A 20 -18.87 4.15 -0.46
CA MET A 20 -17.97 3.83 0.65
C MET A 20 -17.59 2.34 0.67
N GLN A 21 -18.55 1.44 0.45
CA GLN A 21 -18.28 0.01 0.31
C GLN A 21 -17.41 -0.31 -0.92
N GLY A 22 -17.56 0.45 -2.01
CA GLY A 22 -16.72 0.34 -3.19
C GLY A 22 -15.27 0.72 -2.89
N LEU A 23 -15.05 1.86 -2.25
CA LEU A 23 -13.72 2.35 -1.86
C LEU A 23 -13.01 1.39 -0.90
N GLN A 24 -13.72 0.86 0.10
CA GLN A 24 -13.17 -0.14 1.01
C GLN A 24 -12.75 -1.43 0.28
N LYS A 25 -13.53 -1.88 -0.71
CA LYS A 25 -13.17 -3.05 -1.53
C LYS A 25 -11.93 -2.80 -2.37
N VAL A 26 -11.82 -1.62 -2.98
CA VAL A 26 -10.62 -1.22 -3.73
C VAL A 26 -9.41 -1.22 -2.79
N GLY A 27 -9.51 -0.55 -1.63
CA GLY A 27 -8.44 -0.51 -0.63
C GLY A 27 -7.97 -1.90 -0.19
N ARG A 28 -8.90 -2.79 0.15
CA ARG A 28 -8.58 -4.18 0.52
C ARG A 28 -7.92 -4.96 -0.63
N SER A 29 -8.34 -4.71 -1.87
CA SER A 29 -7.80 -5.41 -3.04
C SER A 29 -6.34 -5.07 -3.34
N LEU A 30 -5.87 -3.88 -2.91
CA LEU A 30 -4.49 -3.44 -3.04
C LEU A 30 -3.54 -4.10 -2.04
N GLN A 31 -4.04 -4.69 -0.96
CA GLN A 31 -3.18 -5.30 0.08
C GLN A 31 -2.51 -6.59 -0.38
N LEU A 32 -3.20 -7.41 -1.18
CA LEU A 32 -2.69 -8.71 -1.64
C LEU A 32 -1.35 -8.60 -2.41
N PRO A 33 -1.20 -7.73 -3.42
CA PRO A 33 0.09 -7.57 -4.10
C PRO A 33 1.16 -6.95 -3.19
N ILE A 34 0.78 -6.01 -2.31
CA ILE A 34 1.70 -5.34 -1.38
C ILE A 34 2.31 -6.34 -0.36
N ALA A 35 1.57 -7.37 0.02
CA ALA A 35 2.04 -8.39 0.97
C ALA A 35 3.27 -9.18 0.49
N VAL A 36 3.58 -9.18 -0.81
CA VAL A 36 4.76 -9.86 -1.37
C VAL A 36 6.03 -8.99 -1.30
N LEU A 37 5.88 -7.67 -1.16
CA LEU A 37 7.00 -6.72 -1.14
C LEU A 37 8.05 -6.98 -0.04
N PRO A 38 7.72 -7.39 1.21
CA PRO A 38 8.76 -7.71 2.19
C PRO A 38 9.67 -8.86 1.75
N ALA A 39 9.12 -9.89 1.08
CA ALA A 39 9.94 -10.97 0.53
C ALA A 39 10.84 -10.45 -0.60
N ALA A 40 10.28 -9.63 -1.51
CA ALA A 40 11.06 -8.99 -2.58
C ALA A 40 12.20 -8.13 -2.03
N GLY A 41 11.90 -7.36 -0.99
CA GLY A 41 12.83 -6.50 -0.29
C GLY A 41 14.00 -7.23 0.32
N ILE A 42 13.72 -8.28 1.08
CA ILE A 42 14.76 -9.14 1.68
C ILE A 42 15.64 -9.77 0.60
N LEU A 43 15.03 -10.34 -0.45
CA LEU A 43 15.77 -10.95 -1.56
C LEU A 43 16.65 -9.91 -2.27
N LEU A 44 16.10 -8.75 -2.64
CA LEU A 44 16.85 -7.69 -3.30
C LEU A 44 18.00 -7.18 -2.42
N ARG A 45 17.76 -7.09 -1.11
CA ARG A 45 18.76 -6.60 -0.14
C ARG A 45 19.93 -7.57 0.03
N LEU A 46 19.65 -8.87 0.07
CA LEU A 46 20.67 -9.92 0.12
C LEU A 46 21.56 -9.93 -1.13
N GLY A 47 21.09 -9.33 -2.23
CA GLY A 47 21.84 -9.22 -3.48
C GLY A 47 22.75 -8.01 -3.62
N GLN A 48 22.83 -7.13 -2.62
CA GLN A 48 23.62 -5.89 -2.71
C GLN A 48 25.12 -6.11 -2.41
N ALA A 49 25.97 -5.31 -3.05
CA ALA A 49 27.43 -5.40 -2.94
C ALA A 49 27.94 -5.25 -1.50
N ASP A 50 27.35 -4.37 -0.70
CA ASP A 50 27.77 -4.17 0.70
C ASP A 50 27.47 -5.37 1.60
N VAL A 51 26.40 -6.14 1.30
CA VAL A 51 26.10 -7.41 1.97
C VAL A 51 27.03 -8.50 1.48
N GLN A 52 27.35 -8.51 0.19
CA GLN A 52 28.33 -9.41 -0.39
C GLN A 52 29.68 -9.30 0.33
N GLU A 53 30.18 -8.08 0.47
CA GLU A 53 31.47 -7.77 1.11
C GLU A 53 31.47 -8.17 2.59
N LYS A 54 30.41 -7.81 3.34
CA LYS A 54 30.32 -8.11 4.77
C LYS A 54 30.24 -9.60 5.09
N LEU A 55 29.54 -10.37 4.25
CA LEU A 55 29.33 -11.80 4.47
C LEU A 55 30.29 -12.68 3.66
N ASN A 56 31.20 -12.07 2.87
CA ASN A 56 32.13 -12.74 1.98
C ASN A 56 31.43 -13.78 1.06
N LEU A 57 30.27 -13.40 0.52
CA LEU A 57 29.46 -14.27 -0.34
C LEU A 57 30.00 -14.28 -1.77
N PRO A 58 29.91 -15.41 -2.50
CA PRO A 58 30.24 -15.44 -3.92
C PRO A 58 29.33 -14.53 -4.75
N ASP A 59 29.87 -13.85 -5.76
CA ASP A 59 29.12 -12.95 -6.67
C ASP A 59 27.85 -13.58 -7.25
N LYS A 60 27.91 -14.88 -7.56
CA LYS A 60 26.76 -15.62 -8.09
C LYS A 60 25.61 -15.71 -7.09
N VAL A 61 25.91 -15.82 -5.79
CA VAL A 61 24.88 -15.93 -4.75
C VAL A 61 24.13 -14.60 -4.62
N THR A 62 24.85 -13.49 -4.57
CA THR A 62 24.24 -12.15 -4.50
C THR A 62 23.50 -11.80 -5.78
N ALA A 63 24.03 -12.16 -6.96
CA ALA A 63 23.32 -12.00 -8.22
C ALA A 63 21.99 -12.79 -8.26
N VAL A 64 21.95 -14.02 -7.72
CA VAL A 64 20.71 -14.81 -7.62
C VAL A 64 19.68 -14.09 -6.75
N PHE A 65 20.09 -13.57 -5.58
CA PHE A 65 19.20 -12.84 -4.68
C PHE A 65 18.70 -11.52 -5.30
N ALA A 66 19.59 -10.74 -5.91
CA ALA A 66 19.25 -9.51 -6.61
C ALA A 66 18.24 -9.76 -7.74
N THR A 67 18.48 -10.79 -8.56
CA THR A 67 17.59 -11.18 -9.67
C THR A 67 16.24 -11.65 -9.15
N ALA A 68 16.21 -12.47 -8.09
CA ALA A 68 14.97 -12.97 -7.51
C ALA A 68 14.11 -11.85 -6.89
N GLY A 69 14.73 -10.90 -6.18
CA GLY A 69 14.04 -9.72 -5.65
C GLY A 69 13.57 -8.80 -6.76
N GLY A 70 14.44 -8.52 -7.74
CA GLY A 70 14.13 -7.71 -8.93
C GLY A 70 12.94 -8.23 -9.70
N ALA A 71 12.82 -9.56 -9.89
CA ALA A 71 11.69 -10.16 -10.60
C ALA A 71 10.31 -9.75 -10.04
N ILE A 72 10.20 -9.50 -8.73
CA ILE A 72 8.95 -9.02 -8.12
C ILE A 72 8.75 -7.52 -8.40
N PHE A 73 9.78 -6.70 -8.23
CA PHE A 73 9.73 -5.26 -8.49
C PHE A 73 9.46 -4.94 -9.97
N ASP A 74 10.08 -5.67 -10.89
CA ASP A 74 9.94 -5.51 -12.34
C ASP A 74 8.53 -5.87 -12.83
N ASN A 75 7.80 -6.70 -12.08
CA ASN A 75 6.47 -7.18 -12.43
C ASN A 75 5.36 -6.59 -11.53
N LEU A 76 5.62 -5.53 -10.77
CA LEU A 76 4.63 -4.92 -9.87
C LEU A 76 3.31 -4.57 -10.55
N PRO A 77 3.27 -3.95 -11.74
CA PRO A 77 2.01 -3.68 -12.43
C PRO A 77 1.15 -4.92 -12.67
N MET A 78 1.78 -6.05 -13.01
CA MET A 78 1.09 -7.32 -13.25
C MET A 78 0.58 -7.92 -11.93
N LEU A 79 1.39 -7.90 -10.89
CA LEU A 79 1.01 -8.36 -9.55
C LEU A 79 -0.17 -7.56 -9.01
N PHE A 80 -0.17 -6.24 -9.19
CA PHE A 80 -1.30 -5.38 -8.84
C PHE A 80 -2.54 -5.68 -9.69
N CYS A 81 -2.41 -5.91 -10.99
CA CYS A 81 -3.54 -6.31 -11.85
C CYS A 81 -4.23 -7.58 -11.33
N ILE A 82 -3.45 -8.64 -11.08
CA ILE A 82 -3.98 -9.92 -10.61
C ILE A 82 -4.54 -9.77 -9.18
N GLY A 83 -3.78 -9.14 -8.29
CA GLY A 83 -4.15 -8.96 -6.89
C GLY A 83 -5.43 -8.16 -6.71
N VAL A 84 -5.56 -7.05 -7.44
CA VAL A 84 -6.78 -6.22 -7.45
C VAL A 84 -7.96 -6.99 -8.03
N ALA A 85 -7.75 -7.72 -9.13
CA ALA A 85 -8.82 -8.52 -9.73
C ALA A 85 -9.38 -9.57 -8.76
N ILE A 86 -8.50 -10.26 -8.02
CA ILE A 86 -8.87 -11.24 -6.99
C ILE A 86 -9.56 -10.55 -5.81
N GLY A 87 -8.97 -9.49 -5.27
CA GLY A 87 -9.46 -8.83 -4.06
C GLY A 87 -10.76 -8.04 -4.24
N PHE A 88 -11.00 -7.54 -5.45
CA PHE A 88 -12.24 -6.81 -5.78
C PHE A 88 -13.40 -7.74 -6.15
N ALA A 89 -13.11 -8.96 -6.62
CA ALA A 89 -14.14 -9.92 -6.99
C ALA A 89 -14.97 -10.35 -5.76
N LYS A 90 -16.30 -10.30 -5.88
CA LYS A 90 -17.22 -10.74 -4.80
C LYS A 90 -16.99 -12.20 -4.38
N LYS A 91 -16.54 -13.03 -5.32
CA LYS A 91 -16.13 -14.42 -5.09
C LYS A 91 -14.80 -14.62 -5.81
N SER A 92 -13.77 -14.94 -5.04
CA SER A 92 -12.46 -15.26 -5.61
C SER A 92 -12.58 -16.57 -6.39
N ASP A 93 -12.25 -16.52 -7.68
CA ASP A 93 -12.21 -17.65 -8.60
C ASP A 93 -10.94 -17.50 -9.44
N GLY A 94 -10.20 -18.60 -9.64
CA GLY A 94 -8.93 -18.58 -10.39
C GLY A 94 -9.08 -18.05 -11.82
N SER A 95 -10.27 -18.18 -12.43
CA SER A 95 -10.54 -17.63 -13.76
C SER A 95 -10.52 -16.10 -13.82
N THR A 96 -10.80 -15.40 -12.70
CA THR A 96 -10.68 -13.94 -12.62
C THR A 96 -9.21 -13.50 -12.72
N ALA A 97 -8.31 -14.23 -12.04
CA ALA A 97 -6.87 -13.99 -12.09
C ALA A 97 -6.32 -14.27 -13.49
N LEU A 98 -6.73 -15.37 -14.11
CA LEU A 98 -6.34 -15.70 -15.49
C LEU A 98 -6.81 -14.63 -16.48
N ALA A 99 -8.05 -14.15 -16.35
CA ALA A 99 -8.57 -13.09 -17.20
C ALA A 99 -7.80 -11.76 -17.02
N ALA A 100 -7.43 -11.43 -15.79
CA ALA A 100 -6.63 -10.25 -15.49
C ALA A 100 -5.23 -10.34 -16.11
N LEU A 101 -4.57 -11.49 -15.97
CA LEU A 101 -3.26 -11.75 -16.57
C LEU A 101 -3.31 -11.64 -18.10
N VAL A 102 -4.27 -12.30 -18.75
CA VAL A 102 -4.44 -12.26 -20.21
C VAL A 102 -4.65 -10.82 -20.69
N GLY A 103 -5.59 -10.10 -20.07
CA GLY A 103 -5.85 -8.71 -20.43
C GLY A 103 -4.63 -7.80 -20.23
N PHE A 104 -3.89 -7.97 -19.13
CA PHE A 104 -2.69 -7.19 -18.84
C PHE A 104 -1.54 -7.48 -19.81
N LEU A 105 -1.31 -8.75 -20.18
CA LEU A 105 -0.29 -9.11 -21.16
C LEU A 105 -0.60 -8.51 -22.54
N VAL A 106 -1.87 -8.51 -22.96
CA VAL A 106 -2.26 -7.86 -24.22
C VAL A 106 -2.09 -6.34 -24.11
N TYR A 107 -2.63 -5.73 -23.05
CA TYR A 107 -2.51 -4.30 -22.76
C TYR A 107 -1.05 -3.81 -22.79
N SER A 108 -0.17 -4.48 -22.05
CA SER A 108 1.25 -4.11 -21.92
C SER A 108 2.03 -4.27 -23.23
N ASN A 109 1.70 -5.24 -24.07
CA ASN A 109 2.32 -5.36 -25.38
C ASN A 109 1.76 -4.37 -26.39
N VAL A 110 0.48 -4.00 -26.30
CA VAL A 110 -0.10 -2.96 -27.16
C VAL A 110 0.51 -1.59 -26.88
N LEU A 111 0.84 -1.26 -25.62
CA LEU A 111 1.58 -0.03 -25.29
C LEU A 111 2.91 0.06 -26.05
N LYS A 112 3.57 -1.07 -26.32
CA LYS A 112 4.83 -1.10 -27.10
C LYS A 112 4.64 -0.77 -28.58
N ALA A 113 3.41 -0.72 -29.07
CA ALA A 113 3.11 -0.23 -30.41
C ALA A 113 3.07 1.31 -30.50
N PHE A 114 3.20 2.01 -29.37
CA PHE A 114 3.17 3.47 -29.27
C PHE A 114 4.46 3.98 -28.59
N PRO A 115 5.63 3.89 -29.25
CA PRO A 115 6.87 4.44 -28.71
C PRO A 115 6.79 5.97 -28.61
N VAL A 116 7.30 6.52 -27.51
CA VAL A 116 7.51 7.97 -27.32
C VAL A 116 8.80 8.40 -28.02
N THR A 117 9.83 7.56 -27.90
CA THR A 117 11.06 7.70 -28.69
C THR A 117 11.32 6.41 -29.45
N GLU A 118 11.68 6.54 -30.72
CA GLU A 118 12.03 5.41 -31.58
C GLU A 118 13.40 4.85 -31.19
N ALA A 119 13.56 3.54 -31.36
CA ALA A 119 14.86 2.89 -31.21
C ALA A 119 15.82 3.41 -32.28
N LYS A 120 17.02 3.81 -31.89
CA LYS A 120 18.02 4.37 -32.81
C LYS A 120 19.43 3.97 -32.41
N VAL A 121 20.30 3.82 -33.40
CA VAL A 121 21.73 3.64 -33.17
C VAL A 121 22.40 5.01 -33.21
N GLN A 122 23.03 5.42 -32.12
CA GLN A 122 23.75 6.70 -32.02
C GLN A 122 25.17 6.45 -31.53
N ALA A 123 26.16 6.86 -32.32
CA ALA A 123 27.59 6.69 -32.02
C ALA A 123 28.00 5.24 -31.67
N GLY A 124 27.37 4.25 -32.30
CA GLY A 124 27.65 2.82 -32.06
C GLY A 124 26.97 2.22 -30.83
N ALA A 125 26.12 2.99 -30.13
CA ALA A 125 25.28 2.50 -29.04
C ALA A 125 23.83 2.35 -29.51
N ASP A 126 23.22 1.21 -29.17
CA ASP A 126 21.79 0.97 -29.37
C ASP A 126 20.99 1.70 -28.28
N ILE A 127 20.24 2.72 -28.69
CA ILE A 127 19.30 3.41 -27.82
C ILE A 127 17.94 2.74 -28.01
N ALA A 128 17.45 2.10 -26.94
CA ALA A 128 16.15 1.46 -26.94
C ALA A 128 15.01 2.48 -27.05
N ALA A 129 13.91 2.06 -27.68
CA ALA A 129 12.68 2.84 -27.69
C ALA A 129 12.15 3.02 -26.26
N THR A 130 11.61 4.21 -25.96
CA THR A 130 10.91 4.48 -24.70
C THR A 130 9.41 4.46 -24.93
N TYR A 131 8.67 4.07 -23.90
CA TYR A 131 7.21 3.91 -23.97
C TYR A 131 6.55 4.61 -22.79
N ASN A 132 5.39 5.21 -23.06
CA ASN A 132 4.52 5.73 -22.02
C ASN A 132 3.87 4.56 -21.28
N ASN A 133 4.36 4.26 -20.07
CA ASN A 133 3.88 3.14 -19.27
C ASN A 133 3.15 3.65 -18.01
N PRO A 134 1.85 3.37 -17.88
CA PRO A 134 1.09 3.71 -16.68
C PRO A 134 1.46 2.93 -15.41
N GLY A 135 2.44 2.03 -15.48
CA GLY A 135 3.00 1.34 -14.32
C GLY A 135 1.94 0.65 -13.48
N VAL A 136 2.05 0.79 -12.16
CA VAL A 136 1.14 0.13 -11.20
C VAL A 136 -0.30 0.63 -11.37
N LEU A 137 -0.51 1.90 -11.76
CA LEU A 137 -1.85 2.44 -12.01
C LEU A 137 -2.54 1.72 -13.17
N GLY A 138 -1.84 1.50 -14.28
CA GLY A 138 -2.34 0.69 -15.39
C GLY A 138 -2.71 -0.73 -14.95
N GLY A 139 -1.88 -1.33 -14.10
CA GLY A 139 -2.15 -2.61 -13.45
C GLY A 139 -3.47 -2.62 -12.68
N ILE A 140 -3.68 -1.65 -11.78
CA ILE A 140 -4.89 -1.53 -10.97
C ILE A 140 -6.14 -1.38 -11.84
N ILE A 141 -6.09 -0.52 -12.85
CA ILE A 141 -7.22 -0.27 -13.76
C ILE A 141 -7.60 -1.54 -14.51
N MET A 142 -6.60 -2.26 -15.04
CA MET A 142 -6.81 -3.55 -15.70
C MET A 142 -7.36 -4.61 -14.76
N GLY A 143 -6.91 -4.63 -13.50
CA GLY A 143 -7.42 -5.54 -12.46
C GLY A 143 -8.88 -5.28 -12.11
N LEU A 144 -9.26 -4.01 -11.90
CA LEU A 144 -10.65 -3.61 -11.66
C LEU A 144 -11.54 -3.94 -12.86
N LEU A 145 -11.08 -3.66 -14.08
CA LEU A 145 -11.78 -3.99 -15.31
C LEU A 145 -12.04 -5.49 -15.42
N SER A 146 -11.02 -6.32 -15.15
CA SER A 146 -11.15 -7.79 -15.11
C SER A 146 -12.20 -8.24 -14.10
N ALA A 147 -12.16 -7.70 -12.88
CA ALA A 147 -13.13 -8.07 -11.85
C ALA A 147 -14.58 -7.70 -12.23
N VAL A 148 -14.78 -6.52 -12.85
CA VAL A 148 -16.11 -6.07 -13.32
C VAL A 148 -16.62 -6.94 -14.47
N LEU A 149 -15.77 -7.20 -15.48
CA LEU A 149 -16.14 -8.02 -16.63
C LEU A 149 -16.39 -9.48 -16.22
N TRP A 150 -15.58 -10.02 -15.31
CA TRP A 150 -15.82 -11.34 -14.76
C TRP A 150 -17.19 -11.43 -14.08
N GLN A 151 -17.52 -10.49 -13.19
CA GLN A 151 -18.83 -10.48 -12.51
C GLN A 151 -20.01 -10.44 -13.49
N ARG A 152 -19.85 -9.73 -14.61
CA ARG A 152 -20.88 -9.58 -15.64
C ARG A 152 -20.99 -10.79 -16.59
N TYR A 153 -19.87 -11.42 -16.95
CA TYR A 153 -19.82 -12.39 -18.05
C TYR A 153 -19.53 -13.84 -17.63
N HIS A 154 -19.08 -14.12 -16.40
CA HIS A 154 -18.68 -15.48 -15.97
C HIS A 154 -19.79 -16.55 -16.01
N ARG A 155 -21.06 -16.17 -16.14
CA ARG A 155 -22.22 -17.08 -16.28
C ARG A 155 -22.96 -16.91 -17.60
N LYS A 156 -22.43 -16.12 -18.54
CA LYS A 156 -23.07 -15.90 -19.83
C LYS A 156 -22.93 -17.14 -20.71
N GLN A 157 -24.01 -17.46 -21.43
CA GLN A 157 -24.03 -18.48 -22.47
C GLN A 157 -24.14 -17.79 -23.83
N LEU A 158 -23.32 -18.25 -24.75
CA LEU A 158 -23.31 -17.91 -26.16
C LEU A 158 -24.17 -18.91 -26.93
N VAL A 159 -24.33 -18.64 -28.22
CA VAL A 159 -24.96 -19.55 -29.20
C VAL A 159 -24.25 -20.91 -29.24
N ASP A 160 -24.97 -21.96 -29.59
CA ASP A 160 -24.56 -23.37 -29.39
C ASP A 160 -23.18 -23.72 -29.98
N TRP A 161 -22.87 -23.22 -31.18
CA TRP A 161 -21.57 -23.48 -31.83
C TRP A 161 -20.39 -22.78 -31.14
N LEU A 162 -20.63 -21.73 -30.34
CA LEU A 162 -19.64 -21.08 -29.48
C LEU A 162 -19.67 -21.62 -28.03
N GLY A 163 -20.40 -22.70 -27.78
CA GLY A 163 -20.63 -23.22 -26.43
C GLY A 163 -19.35 -23.55 -25.65
N PHE A 164 -18.25 -23.85 -26.34
CA PHE A 164 -16.93 -24.07 -25.74
C PHE A 164 -16.44 -22.87 -24.92
N PHE A 165 -16.78 -21.65 -25.34
CA PHE A 165 -16.33 -20.41 -24.72
C PHE A 165 -17.28 -19.92 -23.61
N ASN A 166 -18.32 -20.67 -23.25
CA ASN A 166 -19.30 -20.22 -22.27
C ASN A 166 -18.73 -19.98 -20.87
N GLY A 167 -19.42 -19.10 -20.14
CA GLY A 167 -19.19 -18.84 -18.73
C GLY A 167 -17.79 -18.26 -18.46
N ARG A 168 -17.01 -18.93 -17.60
CA ARG A 168 -15.71 -18.44 -17.13
C ARG A 168 -14.65 -18.35 -18.23
N ARG A 169 -14.78 -19.16 -19.30
CA ARG A 169 -13.85 -19.17 -20.44
C ARG A 169 -14.03 -17.94 -21.35
N LEU A 170 -15.21 -17.34 -21.33
CA LEU A 170 -15.52 -16.13 -22.10
C LEU A 170 -14.72 -14.92 -21.58
N VAL A 171 -14.50 -14.86 -20.27
CA VAL A 171 -13.98 -13.66 -19.62
C VAL A 171 -12.55 -13.34 -20.06
N PRO A 172 -11.59 -14.30 -20.10
CA PRO A 172 -10.25 -14.04 -20.66
C PRO A 172 -10.27 -13.56 -22.11
N ILE A 173 -11.21 -14.06 -22.94
CA ILE A 173 -11.34 -13.65 -24.34
C ILE A 173 -11.79 -12.19 -24.42
N ILE A 174 -12.83 -11.82 -23.65
CA ILE A 174 -13.26 -10.42 -23.55
C ILE A 174 -12.11 -9.55 -23.04
N MET A 175 -11.36 -10.03 -22.04
CA MET A 175 -10.23 -9.30 -21.49
C MET A 175 -9.09 -9.09 -22.49
N ALA A 176 -8.86 -10.00 -23.43
CA ALA A 176 -7.89 -9.78 -24.50
C ALA A 176 -8.28 -8.56 -25.35
N PHE A 177 -9.53 -8.50 -25.83
CA PHE A 177 -10.02 -7.34 -26.59
C PHE A 177 -10.09 -6.06 -25.77
N ALA A 178 -10.52 -6.16 -24.50
CA ALA A 178 -10.54 -5.03 -23.59
C ALA A 178 -9.12 -4.51 -23.31
N GLY A 179 -8.14 -5.42 -23.17
CA GLY A 179 -6.72 -5.10 -23.05
C GLY A 179 -6.17 -4.40 -24.28
N THR A 180 -6.56 -4.83 -25.50
CA THR A 180 -6.21 -4.12 -26.74
C THR A 180 -6.77 -2.70 -26.74
N ALA A 181 -8.08 -2.55 -26.50
CA ALA A 181 -8.73 -1.25 -26.46
C ALA A 181 -8.08 -0.33 -25.41
N MET A 182 -7.70 -0.89 -24.26
CA MET A 182 -7.08 -0.14 -23.19
C MET A 182 -5.61 0.20 -23.44
N GLY A 183 -4.86 -0.68 -24.10
CA GLY A 183 -3.51 -0.37 -24.55
C GLY A 183 -3.49 0.76 -25.57
N VAL A 184 -4.43 0.77 -26.52
CA VAL A 184 -4.58 1.88 -27.47
C VAL A 184 -4.99 3.17 -26.75
N PHE A 185 -5.98 3.10 -25.85
CA PHE A 185 -6.44 4.27 -25.09
C PHE A 185 -5.30 4.91 -24.29
N PHE A 186 -4.57 4.12 -23.49
CA PHE A 186 -3.44 4.62 -22.72
C PHE A 186 -2.27 5.03 -23.62
N GLY A 187 -1.97 4.30 -24.70
CA GLY A 187 -0.93 4.69 -25.64
C GLY A 187 -1.15 6.08 -26.25
N LEU A 188 -2.40 6.48 -26.46
CA LEU A 188 -2.76 7.79 -27.03
C LEU A 188 -2.98 8.90 -25.98
N VAL A 189 -3.44 8.55 -24.78
CA VAL A 189 -3.94 9.53 -23.80
C VAL A 189 -3.07 9.58 -22.53
N TRP A 190 -2.13 8.65 -22.33
CA TRP A 190 -1.37 8.61 -21.08
C TRP A 190 -0.44 9.80 -20.89
N GLU A 191 0.19 10.31 -21.95
CA GLU A 191 1.17 11.40 -21.82
C GLU A 191 0.63 12.63 -21.06
N PRO A 192 -0.52 13.23 -21.40
CA PRO A 192 -1.06 14.35 -20.63
C PRO A 192 -1.47 13.95 -19.22
N ILE A 193 -1.96 12.72 -19.00
CA ILE A 193 -2.31 12.23 -17.67
C ILE A 193 -1.06 12.09 -16.80
N GLY A 194 0.00 11.49 -17.37
CA GLY A 194 1.31 11.34 -16.75
C GLY A 194 1.89 12.71 -16.39
N GLY A 195 1.84 13.68 -17.30
CA GLY A 195 2.25 15.06 -17.03
C GLY A 195 1.54 15.67 -15.83
N VAL A 196 0.21 15.57 -15.74
CA VAL A 196 -0.55 16.07 -14.57
C VAL A 196 -0.15 15.35 -13.28
N ILE A 197 0.08 14.04 -13.32
CA ILE A 197 0.52 13.26 -12.14
C ILE A 197 1.94 13.67 -11.74
N SER A 198 2.84 13.86 -12.69
CA SER A 198 4.20 14.33 -12.46
C SER A 198 4.19 15.74 -11.89
N ASP A 199 3.43 16.68 -12.45
CA ASP A 199 3.29 18.05 -11.94
C ASP A 199 2.74 18.08 -10.51
N ALA A 200 1.69 17.29 -10.25
CA ALA A 200 1.13 17.16 -8.90
C ALA A 200 2.15 16.53 -7.94
N GLY A 201 2.94 15.58 -8.43
CA GLY A 201 4.03 14.92 -7.74
C GLY A 201 5.19 15.88 -7.40
N GLU A 202 5.64 16.67 -8.36
CA GLU A 202 6.66 17.72 -8.20
C GLU A 202 6.18 18.80 -7.25
N TRP A 203 4.90 19.18 -7.33
CA TRP A 203 4.30 20.12 -6.39
C TRP A 203 4.36 19.60 -4.96
N ILE A 204 3.88 18.37 -4.70
CA ILE A 204 3.87 17.82 -3.34
C ILE A 204 5.28 17.52 -2.81
N THR A 205 6.19 17.05 -3.67
CA THR A 205 7.59 16.81 -3.29
C THR A 205 8.34 18.12 -3.04
N GLY A 206 8.09 19.15 -3.85
CA GLY A 206 8.66 20.50 -3.73
C GLY A 206 8.27 21.25 -2.45
N LEU A 207 7.17 20.85 -1.78
CA LEU A 207 6.83 21.34 -0.44
C LEU A 207 7.78 20.83 0.66
N GLY A 208 8.70 19.91 0.33
CA GLY A 208 9.70 19.38 1.24
C GLY A 208 9.07 18.77 2.50
N ALA A 209 9.45 19.27 3.67
CA ALA A 209 8.94 18.79 4.95
C ALA A 209 7.42 18.95 5.08
N ALA A 210 6.86 20.06 4.57
CA ALA A 210 5.42 20.26 4.58
C ALA A 210 4.69 19.25 3.67
N GLY A 211 5.31 18.89 2.54
CA GLY A 211 4.80 17.85 1.62
C GLY A 211 4.76 16.47 2.26
N ALA A 212 5.85 16.08 2.93
CA ALA A 212 5.91 14.83 3.70
C ALA A 212 4.82 14.79 4.78
N GLY A 213 4.65 15.89 5.52
CA GLY A 213 3.61 16.01 6.54
C GLY A 213 2.19 15.92 5.99
N LEU A 214 1.90 16.62 4.89
CA LEU A 214 0.60 16.58 4.22
C LEU A 214 0.27 15.15 3.75
N PHE A 215 1.23 14.47 3.13
CA PHE A 215 1.09 13.07 2.75
C PHE A 215 0.78 12.19 3.98
N GLY A 216 1.53 12.34 5.09
CA GLY A 216 1.28 11.59 6.32
C GLY A 216 -0.14 11.79 6.88
N LEU A 217 -0.64 13.03 6.85
CA LEU A 217 -2.00 13.35 7.29
C LEU A 217 -3.06 12.69 6.39
N ILE A 218 -2.94 12.86 5.07
CA ILE A 218 -3.86 12.27 4.09
C ILE A 218 -3.84 10.75 4.20
N ASN A 219 -2.66 10.16 4.33
CA ASN A 219 -2.47 8.73 4.47
C ASN A 219 -3.27 8.18 5.65
N ARG A 220 -3.09 8.75 6.86
CA ARG A 220 -3.83 8.31 8.04
C ARG A 220 -5.34 8.59 7.89
N ALA A 221 -5.74 9.77 7.44
CA ALA A 221 -7.15 10.12 7.26
C ALA A 221 -7.93 9.11 6.38
N LEU A 222 -7.27 8.45 5.43
CA LEU A 222 -7.87 7.51 4.49
C LEU A 222 -7.84 6.03 4.93
N ILE A 223 -7.23 5.68 6.07
CA ILE A 223 -7.23 4.30 6.59
C ILE A 223 -8.63 3.77 6.87
N PRO A 224 -9.57 4.51 7.52
CA PRO A 224 -10.90 3.99 7.84
C PRO A 224 -11.70 3.48 6.63
N ILE A 225 -11.37 3.99 5.43
CA ILE A 225 -11.99 3.58 4.17
C ILE A 225 -11.04 2.78 3.25
N GLY A 226 -9.85 2.42 3.74
CA GLY A 226 -8.85 1.64 3.00
C GLY A 226 -8.14 2.38 1.86
N MET A 227 -8.45 3.66 1.63
CA MET A 227 -7.95 4.44 0.48
C MET A 227 -6.52 4.95 0.65
N HIS A 228 -5.93 4.81 1.84
CA HIS A 228 -4.51 5.06 2.07
C HIS A 228 -3.61 4.22 1.14
N GLN A 229 -4.04 3.01 0.77
CA GLN A 229 -3.30 2.15 -0.16
C GLN A 229 -3.22 2.74 -1.57
N PHE A 230 -4.23 3.49 -1.99
CA PHE A 230 -4.20 4.22 -3.26
C PHE A 230 -3.18 5.36 -3.22
N VAL A 231 -3.19 6.15 -2.13
CA VAL A 231 -2.23 7.25 -1.93
C VAL A 231 -0.81 6.71 -1.83
N ASN A 232 -0.60 5.60 -1.11
CA ASN A 232 0.65 4.85 -1.09
C ASN A 232 1.08 4.45 -2.49
N THR A 233 0.18 3.83 -3.27
CA THR A 233 0.50 3.36 -4.61
C THR A 233 0.99 4.50 -5.50
N VAL A 234 0.28 5.62 -5.53
CA VAL A 234 0.66 6.78 -6.35
C VAL A 234 1.98 7.35 -5.86
N SER A 235 2.16 7.55 -4.56
CA SER A 235 3.35 8.19 -4.01
C SER A 235 4.60 7.32 -4.15
N TRP A 236 4.47 6.02 -3.91
CA TRP A 236 5.59 5.09 -3.87
C TRP A 236 5.97 4.52 -5.24
N PHE A 237 5.04 4.45 -6.20
CA PHE A 237 5.29 3.82 -7.51
C PHE A 237 5.09 4.76 -8.71
N GLN A 238 4.61 5.98 -8.52
CA GLN A 238 4.34 6.90 -9.64
C GLN A 238 4.94 8.30 -9.47
N ILE A 239 4.99 8.85 -8.26
CA ILE A 239 5.46 10.23 -8.04
C ILE A 239 6.99 10.33 -8.06
N GLY A 240 7.49 11.17 -8.95
CA GLY A 240 8.90 11.53 -9.08
C GLY A 240 9.67 10.55 -9.96
N ASP A 241 10.70 11.09 -10.61
CA ASP A 241 11.51 10.38 -11.60
C ASP A 241 12.98 10.36 -11.16
N PHE A 242 13.63 9.22 -11.40
CA PHE A 242 15.08 9.07 -11.23
C PHE A 242 15.63 8.23 -12.36
N THR A 243 16.71 8.69 -12.99
CA THR A 243 17.46 7.87 -13.95
C THR A 243 18.65 7.25 -13.22
N ASN A 244 18.66 5.91 -13.12
CA ASN A 244 19.74 5.21 -12.45
C ASN A 244 21.02 5.18 -13.30
N ALA A 245 22.11 4.64 -12.73
CA ALA A 245 23.41 4.55 -13.41
C ALA A 245 23.39 3.73 -14.71
N ALA A 246 22.39 2.86 -14.90
CA ALA A 246 22.21 2.07 -16.12
C ALA A 246 21.39 2.79 -17.21
N GLY A 247 20.96 4.04 -16.97
CA GLY A 247 20.12 4.81 -17.89
C GLY A 247 18.63 4.44 -17.84
N THR A 248 18.22 3.58 -16.90
CA THR A 248 16.81 3.21 -16.72
C THR A 248 16.10 4.26 -15.86
N VAL A 249 15.00 4.78 -16.39
CA VAL A 249 14.10 5.67 -15.63
C VAL A 249 13.26 4.82 -14.68
N VAL A 250 13.28 5.17 -13.39
CA VAL A 250 12.42 4.59 -12.35
C VAL A 250 11.48 5.64 -11.78
N HIS A 251 10.24 5.23 -11.50
CA HIS A 251 9.18 6.10 -11.03
C HIS A 251 8.73 5.72 -9.62
N GLY A 252 8.40 6.73 -8.82
CA GLY A 252 7.86 6.55 -7.48
C GLY A 252 8.92 6.51 -6.38
N ASP A 253 8.58 7.11 -5.24
CA ASP A 253 9.50 7.33 -4.11
C ASP A 253 10.18 6.04 -3.60
N LEU A 254 9.46 4.92 -3.59
CA LEU A 254 10.01 3.63 -3.16
C LEU A 254 11.01 3.08 -4.17
N ASN A 255 10.65 3.04 -5.46
CA ASN A 255 11.53 2.50 -6.50
C ASN A 255 12.78 3.38 -6.68
N ARG A 256 12.63 4.70 -6.57
CA ARG A 256 13.74 5.66 -6.59
C ARG A 256 14.72 5.39 -5.45
N PHE A 257 14.23 5.18 -4.23
CA PHE A 257 15.06 4.86 -3.07
C PHE A 257 15.89 3.58 -3.31
N PHE A 258 15.26 2.50 -3.79
CA PHE A 258 15.96 1.23 -4.06
C PHE A 258 16.85 1.27 -5.31
N ALA A 259 16.64 2.23 -6.22
CA ALA A 259 17.55 2.51 -7.31
C ALA A 259 18.76 3.37 -6.91
N GLY A 260 18.83 3.80 -5.64
CA GLY A 260 19.96 4.57 -5.09
C GLY A 260 19.82 6.08 -5.20
N ASP A 261 18.61 6.61 -5.38
CA ASP A 261 18.35 8.06 -5.36
C ASP A 261 18.49 8.61 -3.93
N PRO A 262 19.50 9.48 -3.65
CA PRO A 262 19.69 10.05 -2.33
C PRO A 262 18.62 11.08 -1.94
N THR A 263 17.74 11.49 -2.87
CA THR A 263 16.65 12.44 -2.66
C THR A 263 15.28 11.76 -2.50
N ALA A 264 15.23 10.43 -2.48
CA ALA A 264 14.00 9.66 -2.29
C ALA A 264 13.74 9.31 -0.81
N GLY A 265 12.54 8.84 -0.51
CA GLY A 265 12.07 8.47 0.82
C GLY A 265 11.21 9.54 1.51
N GLN A 266 10.77 10.57 0.79
CA GLN A 266 9.95 11.67 1.32
C GLN A 266 8.61 11.19 1.87
N PHE A 267 8.01 10.20 1.21
CA PHE A 267 6.73 9.60 1.59
C PHE A 267 6.90 8.31 2.41
N MET A 268 8.10 8.09 2.96
CA MET A 268 8.47 6.86 3.65
C MET A 268 9.13 7.11 5.02
N SER A 269 10.11 8.00 5.08
CA SER A 269 11.05 8.12 6.21
C SER A 269 10.38 8.36 7.57
N GLY A 270 9.36 9.22 7.62
CA GLY A 270 8.71 9.56 8.89
C GLY A 270 7.70 8.53 9.39
N PHE A 271 7.51 7.41 8.72
CA PHE A 271 6.77 6.29 9.29
C PHE A 271 7.59 5.55 10.35
N PHE A 272 8.92 5.46 10.20
CA PHE A 272 9.76 4.72 11.16
C PHE A 272 9.60 5.19 12.62
N PRO A 273 9.65 6.51 12.95
CA PRO A 273 9.46 6.95 14.33
C PRO A 273 8.08 6.57 14.91
N ILE A 274 7.04 6.56 14.08
CA ILE A 274 5.68 6.22 14.51
C ILE A 274 5.54 4.72 14.74
N MET A 275 5.98 3.91 13.79
CA MET A 275 5.77 2.47 13.77
C MET A 275 6.63 1.77 14.82
N MET A 276 7.86 2.26 15.01
CA MET A 276 8.82 1.69 15.95
C MET A 276 8.69 2.26 17.38
N PHE A 277 8.13 3.45 17.57
CA PHE A 277 8.13 4.08 18.89
C PHE A 277 6.78 4.69 19.28
N GLY A 278 6.17 5.50 18.41
CA GLY A 278 4.91 6.18 18.68
C GLY A 278 3.76 5.22 19.02
N LEU A 279 3.43 4.31 18.11
CA LEU A 279 2.34 3.34 18.31
C LEU A 279 2.62 2.31 19.41
N PRO A 280 3.83 1.75 19.55
CA PRO A 280 4.18 0.96 20.73
C PRO A 280 3.94 1.72 22.06
N ALA A 281 4.32 3.00 22.12
CA ALA A 281 4.08 3.83 23.30
C ALA A 281 2.58 4.12 23.51
N ALA A 282 1.81 4.30 22.44
CA ALA A 282 0.35 4.42 22.48
C ALA A 282 -0.31 3.17 23.05
N ALA A 283 0.14 1.99 22.62
CA ALA A 283 -0.36 0.70 23.10
C ALA A 283 -0.11 0.53 24.60
N ILE A 284 1.08 0.93 25.09
CA ILE A 284 1.39 0.96 26.53
C ILE A 284 0.49 1.97 27.26
N ALA A 285 0.26 3.16 26.70
CA ALA A 285 -0.63 4.17 27.29
C ALA A 285 -2.08 3.66 27.42
N ILE A 286 -2.59 2.96 26.40
CA ILE A 286 -3.90 2.29 26.43
C ILE A 286 -3.93 1.25 27.55
N ALA A 287 -2.94 0.36 27.60
CA ALA A 287 -2.86 -0.67 28.63
C ALA A 287 -2.79 -0.10 30.05
N HIS A 288 -1.97 0.93 30.29
CA HIS A 288 -1.90 1.61 31.59
C HIS A 288 -3.19 2.33 31.98
N SER A 289 -4.00 2.73 31.00
CA SER A 289 -5.28 3.41 31.23
C SER A 289 -6.46 2.43 31.39
N ALA A 290 -6.27 1.14 31.13
CA ALA A 290 -7.29 0.12 31.40
C ALA A 290 -7.61 0.01 32.91
N ARG A 291 -8.83 -0.47 33.21
CA ARG A 291 -9.25 -0.71 34.60
C ARG A 291 -8.35 -1.74 35.28
N PRO A 292 -8.09 -1.64 36.60
CA PRO A 292 -7.15 -2.51 37.32
C PRO A 292 -7.35 -4.01 37.05
N GLU A 293 -8.59 -4.47 37.04
CA GLU A 293 -9.01 -5.84 36.83
C GLU A 293 -8.75 -6.37 35.41
N ARG A 294 -8.71 -5.48 34.40
CA ARG A 294 -8.45 -5.83 32.99
C ARG A 294 -7.02 -5.54 32.53
N ARG A 295 -6.28 -4.73 33.29
CA ARG A 295 -4.97 -4.21 32.90
C ARG A 295 -3.99 -5.28 32.46
N LYS A 296 -3.96 -6.43 33.15
CA LYS A 296 -3.05 -7.54 32.78
C LYS A 296 -3.37 -8.13 31.41
N ALA A 297 -4.64 -8.36 31.11
CA ALA A 297 -5.09 -8.90 29.83
C ALA A 297 -4.84 -7.89 28.69
N VAL A 298 -5.23 -6.63 28.90
CA VAL A 298 -5.03 -5.56 27.91
C VAL A 298 -3.54 -5.32 27.67
N MET A 299 -2.70 -5.36 28.71
CA MET A 299 -1.25 -5.23 28.57
C MET A 299 -0.66 -6.35 27.70
N GLY A 300 -1.05 -7.61 27.94
CA GLY A 300 -0.61 -8.74 27.11
C GLY A 300 -0.98 -8.56 25.63
N MET A 301 -2.23 -8.17 25.37
CA MET A 301 -2.70 -7.86 24.02
C MET A 301 -1.92 -6.70 23.39
N MET A 302 -1.83 -5.55 24.07
CA MET A 302 -1.19 -4.34 23.57
C MET A 302 0.31 -4.52 23.31
N ILE A 303 1.03 -5.27 24.16
CA ILE A 303 2.44 -5.61 23.92
C ILE A 303 2.59 -6.45 22.66
N SER A 304 1.72 -7.45 22.44
CA SER A 304 1.78 -8.27 21.23
C SER A 304 1.57 -7.43 19.98
N LEU A 305 0.57 -6.52 19.98
CA LEU A 305 0.32 -5.63 18.84
C LEU A 305 1.46 -4.63 18.64
N ALA A 306 2.00 -4.07 19.73
CA ALA A 306 3.16 -3.17 19.71
C ALA A 306 4.39 -3.85 19.11
N LEU A 307 4.65 -5.12 19.46
CA LEU A 307 5.75 -5.88 18.90
C LEU A 307 5.56 -6.12 17.39
N THR A 308 4.34 -6.41 16.94
CA THR A 308 4.04 -6.51 15.51
C THR A 308 4.35 -5.19 14.79
N SER A 309 3.85 -4.06 15.29
CA SER A 309 4.15 -2.74 14.72
C SER A 309 5.65 -2.44 14.73
N PHE A 310 6.35 -2.73 15.83
CA PHE A 310 7.78 -2.49 15.94
C PHE A 310 8.59 -3.31 14.93
N VAL A 311 8.27 -4.61 14.82
CA VAL A 311 9.07 -5.54 14.02
C VAL A 311 8.78 -5.39 12.54
N THR A 312 7.50 -5.43 12.17
CA THR A 312 7.07 -5.49 10.77
C THR A 312 6.58 -4.14 10.24
N GLY A 313 6.24 -3.20 11.12
CA GLY A 313 5.68 -1.92 10.75
C GLY A 313 4.16 -1.92 10.55
N VAL A 314 3.49 -3.06 10.75
CA VAL A 314 2.03 -3.20 10.58
C VAL A 314 1.30 -2.52 11.74
N THR A 315 0.49 -1.51 11.44
CA THR A 315 -0.13 -0.63 12.44
C THR A 315 -1.61 -0.90 12.67
N GLU A 316 -2.28 -1.53 11.69
CA GLU A 316 -3.72 -1.69 11.66
C GLU A 316 -4.30 -2.34 12.91
N PRO A 317 -3.72 -3.41 13.49
CA PRO A 317 -4.24 -4.02 14.70
C PRO A 317 -4.29 -3.06 15.90
N ILE A 318 -3.30 -2.16 16.03
CA ILE A 318 -3.29 -1.15 17.09
C ILE A 318 -4.30 -0.06 16.76
N GLU A 319 -4.26 0.48 15.54
CA GLU A 319 -5.13 1.58 15.12
C GLU A 319 -6.61 1.20 15.22
N PHE A 320 -6.99 0.00 14.77
CA PHE A 320 -8.37 -0.48 14.82
C PHE A 320 -8.87 -0.72 16.24
N SER A 321 -7.96 -0.94 17.21
CA SER A 321 -8.34 -1.09 18.62
C SER A 321 -8.91 0.20 19.24
N PHE A 322 -8.68 1.37 18.65
CA PHE A 322 -9.20 2.64 19.17
C PHE A 322 -9.85 3.54 18.12
N MET A 323 -9.60 3.37 16.82
CA MET A 323 -10.06 4.25 15.74
C MET A 323 -11.58 4.49 15.76
N PHE A 324 -12.37 3.42 15.96
CA PHE A 324 -13.83 3.49 15.89
C PHE A 324 -14.48 3.84 17.22
N ILE A 325 -13.86 3.42 18.34
CA ILE A 325 -14.39 3.62 19.69
C ILE A 325 -13.92 4.93 20.33
N ALA A 326 -12.75 5.43 19.93
CA ALA A 326 -12.17 6.69 20.39
C ALA A 326 -11.58 7.50 19.21
N PRO A 327 -12.42 8.06 18.31
CA PRO A 327 -11.97 8.76 17.11
C PRO A 327 -11.03 9.94 17.38
N LEU A 328 -11.14 10.57 18.54
CA LEU A 328 -10.22 11.64 18.96
C LEU A 328 -8.76 11.18 19.01
N LEU A 329 -8.50 9.97 19.52
CA LEU A 329 -7.14 9.40 19.53
C LEU A 329 -6.64 9.15 18.11
N TYR A 330 -7.55 8.83 17.18
CA TYR A 330 -7.20 8.66 15.77
C TYR A 330 -6.82 9.96 15.09
N VAL A 331 -7.54 11.05 15.37
CA VAL A 331 -7.17 12.39 14.89
C VAL A 331 -5.81 12.80 15.43
N ILE A 332 -5.57 12.59 16.74
CA ILE A 332 -4.25 12.86 17.37
C ILE A 332 -3.16 12.05 16.67
N HIS A 333 -3.38 10.75 16.47
CA HIS A 333 -2.45 9.87 15.75
C HIS A 333 -2.13 10.35 14.34
N ALA A 334 -3.16 10.76 13.58
CA ALA A 334 -3.00 11.27 12.23
C ALA A 334 -2.14 12.55 12.19
N VAL A 335 -2.39 13.47 13.11
CA VAL A 335 -1.61 14.71 13.24
C VAL A 335 -0.17 14.43 13.68
N LEU A 336 0.04 13.57 14.68
CA LEU A 336 1.38 13.21 15.12
C LEU A 336 2.17 12.48 14.02
N THR A 337 1.52 11.64 13.21
CA THR A 337 2.13 11.03 12.03
C THR A 337 2.56 12.08 11.01
N ALA A 338 1.69 13.05 10.71
CA ALA A 338 2.02 14.17 9.81
C ALA A 338 3.23 14.98 10.31
N ILE A 339 3.27 15.28 11.61
CA ILE A 339 4.41 15.98 12.22
C ILE A 339 5.67 15.12 12.12
N SER A 340 5.57 13.80 12.33
CA SER A 340 6.71 12.89 12.22
C SER A 340 7.28 12.84 10.81
N MET A 341 6.41 12.76 9.80
CA MET A 341 6.80 12.88 8.39
C MET A 341 7.54 14.19 8.11
N ALA A 342 6.98 15.32 8.53
CA ALA A 342 7.60 16.62 8.31
C ALA A 342 8.95 16.78 9.03
N VAL A 343 9.02 16.42 10.31
CA VAL A 343 10.22 16.56 11.14
C VAL A 343 11.34 15.65 10.64
N THR A 344 11.02 14.40 10.32
CA THR A 344 12.01 13.42 9.84
C THR A 344 12.64 13.89 8.54
N TRP A 345 11.82 14.37 7.59
CA TRP A 345 12.31 14.95 6.35
C TRP A 345 13.10 16.25 6.56
N ALA A 346 12.62 17.17 7.42
CA ALA A 346 13.29 18.43 7.72
C ALA A 346 14.70 18.26 8.30
N LEU A 347 14.92 17.16 9.04
CA LEU A 347 16.22 16.81 9.62
C LEU A 347 17.17 16.14 8.59
N GLY A 348 16.68 15.92 7.36
CA GLY A 348 17.43 15.31 6.25
C GLY A 348 17.62 13.80 6.43
N VAL A 349 16.64 13.12 7.04
CA VAL A 349 16.62 11.66 7.14
C VAL A 349 15.88 11.12 5.93
N HIS A 350 16.58 10.38 5.08
CA HIS A 350 16.03 9.76 3.88
C HIS A 350 16.15 8.24 4.01
N ALA A 351 15.06 7.58 4.37
CA ALA A 351 14.99 6.15 4.58
C ALA A 351 13.74 5.58 3.86
N GLY A 352 13.95 4.49 3.12
CA GLY A 352 12.89 3.70 2.51
C GLY A 352 12.64 2.39 3.25
N PHE A 353 11.55 1.74 2.87
CA PHE A 353 11.12 0.43 3.35
C PHE A 353 10.48 -0.34 2.20
N THR A 354 10.44 -1.66 2.35
CA THR A 354 9.86 -2.56 1.35
C THR A 354 8.42 -2.92 1.71
N PHE A 355 8.09 -2.90 3.00
CA PHE A 355 6.75 -3.25 3.47
C PHE A 355 6.09 -2.16 4.29
N SER A 356 6.62 -1.83 5.48
CA SER A 356 5.85 -0.96 6.41
C SER A 356 6.68 -0.22 7.47
N ALA A 357 7.97 0.04 7.23
CA ALA A 357 8.82 0.84 8.12
C ALA A 357 9.04 0.23 9.53
N GLY A 358 9.04 -1.10 9.63
CA GLY A 358 9.43 -1.80 10.86
C GLY A 358 10.94 -1.85 11.06
N VAL A 359 11.40 -2.39 12.20
CA VAL A 359 12.82 -2.54 12.51
C VAL A 359 13.55 -3.41 11.48
N ILE A 360 12.85 -4.36 10.85
CA ILE A 360 13.41 -5.19 9.77
C ILE A 360 13.78 -4.30 8.58
N ASP A 361 12.85 -3.49 8.08
CA ASP A 361 13.11 -2.54 6.99
C ASP A 361 14.21 -1.54 7.37
N TYR A 362 14.21 -1.06 8.61
CA TYR A 362 15.21 -0.12 9.12
C TYR A 362 16.63 -0.73 9.11
N ALA A 363 16.77 -1.95 9.61
CA ALA A 363 18.04 -2.65 9.66
C ALA A 363 18.54 -3.03 8.27
N LEU A 364 17.63 -3.51 7.40
CA LEU A 364 17.96 -3.84 6.02
C LEU A 364 18.44 -2.59 5.27
N ASN A 365 17.72 -1.48 5.35
CA ASN A 365 18.02 -0.31 4.53
C ASN A 365 19.03 0.65 5.15
N TRP A 366 19.70 0.27 6.25
CA TRP A 366 20.63 1.13 6.97
C TRP A 366 21.72 1.74 6.07
N ASN A 367 22.35 0.95 5.19
CA ASN A 367 23.45 1.45 4.35
C ASN A 367 22.96 2.20 3.10
N LEU A 368 21.68 2.08 2.74
CA LEU A 368 21.06 2.83 1.65
C LEU A 368 20.49 4.18 2.13
N ALA A 369 20.10 4.25 3.41
CA ALA A 369 19.47 5.43 3.98
C ALA A 369 20.48 6.56 4.28
N THR A 370 20.00 7.81 4.17
CA THR A 370 20.73 9.01 4.62
C THR A 370 20.36 9.33 6.07
N LYS A 371 21.39 9.44 6.93
CA LYS A 371 21.26 9.68 8.39
C LYS A 371 20.27 8.72 9.11
N PRO A 372 20.32 7.39 8.85
CA PRO A 372 19.36 6.43 9.45
C PRO A 372 19.36 6.50 10.97
N TRP A 373 20.52 6.69 11.60
CA TRP A 373 20.69 6.75 13.05
C TRP A 373 19.76 7.78 13.74
N MET A 374 19.36 8.86 13.05
CA MET A 374 18.46 9.89 13.59
C MET A 374 17.03 9.40 13.83
N ILE A 375 16.63 8.28 13.20
CA ILE A 375 15.31 7.67 13.43
C ILE A 375 15.14 7.28 14.90
N ILE A 376 16.21 6.84 15.58
CA ILE A 376 16.16 6.43 16.99
C ILE A 376 15.83 7.62 17.92
N PRO A 377 16.60 8.72 17.95
CA PRO A 377 16.27 9.86 18.82
C PRO A 377 14.94 10.51 18.47
N ILE A 378 14.60 10.67 17.17
CA ILE A 378 13.29 11.18 16.74
C ILE A 378 12.19 10.25 17.26
N GLY A 379 12.36 8.94 17.06
CA GLY A 379 11.47 7.89 17.55
C GLY A 379 11.23 7.96 19.06
N LEU A 380 12.28 8.04 19.86
CA LEU A 380 12.16 8.14 21.32
C LEU A 380 11.38 9.38 21.76
N VAL A 381 11.61 10.53 21.12
CA VAL A 381 10.83 11.76 21.37
C VAL A 381 9.36 11.56 21.01
N PHE A 382 9.07 10.98 19.84
CA PHE A 382 7.70 10.66 19.45
C PHE A 382 7.07 9.63 20.39
N GLY A 383 7.79 8.60 20.83
CA GLY A 383 7.32 7.63 21.81
C GLY A 383 6.90 8.29 23.12
N ALA A 384 7.70 9.22 23.64
CA ALA A 384 7.33 10.00 24.82
C ALA A 384 6.07 10.85 24.56
N ILE A 385 6.03 11.59 23.45
CA ILE A 385 4.87 12.42 23.08
C ILE A 385 3.60 11.56 22.97
N TYR A 386 3.66 10.44 22.25
CA TYR A 386 2.53 9.52 22.10
C TYR A 386 2.04 9.01 23.45
N TYR A 387 2.95 8.52 24.31
CA TYR A 387 2.56 8.01 25.61
C TYR A 387 1.81 9.05 26.44
N PHE A 388 2.37 10.25 26.60
CA PHE A 388 1.78 11.29 27.44
C PHE A 388 0.51 11.85 26.85
N VAL A 389 0.47 12.14 25.54
CA VAL A 389 -0.71 12.70 24.87
C VAL A 389 -1.87 11.70 24.86
N PHE A 390 -1.61 10.43 24.53
CA PHE A 390 -2.66 9.40 24.56
C PHE A 390 -3.18 9.20 25.97
N ARG A 391 -2.30 9.01 26.95
CA ARG A 391 -2.72 8.80 28.34
C ARG A 391 -3.51 9.99 28.88
N PHE A 392 -3.06 11.21 28.59
CA PHE A 392 -3.77 12.42 28.95
C PHE A 392 -5.17 12.46 28.31
N ALA A 393 -5.27 12.26 26.99
CA ALA A 393 -6.55 12.29 26.29
C ALA A 393 -7.52 11.21 26.80
N ILE A 394 -7.03 9.98 27.02
CA ILE A 394 -7.84 8.87 27.52
C ILE A 394 -8.42 9.21 28.89
N VAL A 395 -7.60 9.70 29.83
CA VAL A 395 -8.04 9.99 31.20
C VAL A 395 -8.89 11.26 31.25
N ARG A 396 -8.48 12.33 30.56
CA ARG A 396 -9.13 13.65 30.63
C ARG A 396 -10.51 13.67 29.99
N PHE A 397 -10.70 12.93 28.90
CA PHE A 397 -11.97 12.84 28.16
C PHE A 397 -12.72 11.52 28.41
N ASN A 398 -12.22 10.69 29.32
CA ASN A 398 -12.79 9.39 29.66
C ASN A 398 -13.08 8.52 28.43
N LEU A 399 -12.09 8.37 27.54
CA LEU A 399 -12.27 7.66 26.27
C LEU A 399 -12.40 6.14 26.50
N PRO A 400 -13.30 5.44 25.77
CA PRO A 400 -13.57 4.02 25.95
C PRO A 400 -12.54 3.17 25.19
N THR A 401 -11.26 3.28 25.54
CA THR A 401 -10.20 2.42 24.97
C THR A 401 -10.30 0.99 25.49
N PRO A 402 -9.63 0.00 24.86
CA PRO A 402 -9.70 -1.40 25.30
C PRO A 402 -9.48 -1.57 26.81
N GLY A 403 -10.41 -2.25 27.47
CA GLY A 403 -10.41 -2.44 28.93
C GLY A 403 -10.94 -1.26 29.75
N ARG A 404 -11.60 -0.30 29.12
CA ARG A 404 -12.39 0.77 29.76
C ARG A 404 -13.87 0.71 29.39
N GLU A 405 -14.32 -0.30 28.64
CA GLU A 405 -15.71 -0.47 28.21
C GLU A 405 -16.69 -0.56 29.41
N PRO A 406 -17.93 -0.08 29.29
CA PRO A 406 -18.99 -0.29 30.30
C PRO A 406 -19.19 -1.79 30.58
N GLU A 407 -19.52 -2.17 31.82
CA GLU A 407 -19.69 -3.59 32.18
C GLU A 407 -20.86 -4.26 31.43
N GLU A 408 -21.90 -3.50 31.07
CA GLU A 408 -23.07 -4.01 30.35
C GLU A 408 -22.75 -4.47 28.91
N GLU A 409 -21.80 -3.83 28.21
CA GLU A 409 -21.38 -4.23 26.85
C GLU A 409 -20.53 -5.51 26.83
N VAL A 410 -20.05 -5.95 28.00
CA VAL A 410 -19.13 -7.10 28.14
C VAL A 410 -19.89 -8.42 28.29
N GLU A 411 -21.07 -8.42 28.91
CA GLU A 411 -21.87 -9.64 29.06
C GLU A 411 -22.39 -10.17 27.71
N ASP A 412 -22.63 -9.30 26.73
CA ASP A 412 -23.11 -9.69 25.39
C ASP A 412 -22.02 -10.36 24.54
N LEU A 413 -20.74 -10.02 24.74
CA LEU A 413 -19.61 -10.59 23.96
C LEU A 413 -19.10 -11.93 24.48
N THR A 414 -19.46 -12.32 25.71
CA THR A 414 -19.10 -13.61 26.31
C THR A 414 -20.25 -14.63 26.28
N LYS A 415 -21.45 -14.19 25.92
CA LYS A 415 -22.66 -15.03 25.72
C LYS A 415 -22.93 -15.38 24.25
N ALA A 416 -22.22 -14.78 23.29
CA ALA A 416 -22.23 -15.11 21.87
C ALA A 416 -21.01 -15.98 21.51
#